data_AF-D8QFR5-F1
#
_entry.id   AF-D8QFR5-F1
#
_cell.length_a   1.000
_cell.length_b   1.000
_cell.length_c   1.000
_cell.angle_alpha   90.00
_cell.angle_beta   90.00
_cell.angle_gamma   90.00
#
_symmetry.space_group_name_H-M   'P 1'
#
loop_
_entity.id
_entity.type
_entity.pdbx_description
1 polymer ?
#
loop_
_entity_poly.entity_id
_entity_poly.type
_entity_poly.pdbx_seq_one_letter_code
_entity_poly.pdbx_strand_id
1 'polypeptide(L)'
;RKSKGRAHQQSGGSRENITVIITICADGTALPPTVIFEGKGYQVSWGLPDNPLGASVGHSLRGWTNGEIGVVWIKEFDRLTKAKAAGRPRLLLLDGHNSHYTQGFLEYARSHNIRAICYPAHTTHI
;
A
#
# COMPACT_ATOMS: atom_id res chain seq x y z
N ARG A 1 -35.35 -32.27 -30.86
CA ARG A 1 -34.93 -31.78 -29.52
C ARG A 1 -33.80 -30.77 -29.72
N LYS A 2 -34.04 -29.45 -29.57
CA LYS A 2 -33.00 -28.42 -29.70
C LYS A 2 -32.18 -28.35 -28.40
N SER A 3 -30.86 -28.51 -28.48
CA SER A 3 -29.95 -28.34 -27.35
C SER A 3 -29.88 -26.84 -26.99
N LYS A 4 -30.27 -26.47 -25.78
CA LYS A 4 -30.01 -25.12 -25.25
C LYS A 4 -28.50 -24.98 -25.05
N GLY A 5 -27.88 -24.07 -25.80
CA GLY A 5 -26.51 -23.65 -25.55
C GLY A 5 -26.38 -23.15 -24.11
N ARG A 6 -25.34 -23.60 -23.42
CA ARG A 6 -25.00 -23.18 -22.07
C ARG A 6 -24.60 -21.71 -22.15
N ALA A 7 -25.56 -20.81 -21.89
CA ALA A 7 -25.27 -19.39 -21.76
C ALA A 7 -24.26 -19.24 -20.63
N HIS A 8 -23.07 -18.73 -20.95
CA HIS A 8 -22.10 -18.37 -19.91
C HIS A 8 -22.72 -17.20 -19.15
N GLN A 9 -23.31 -17.51 -17.99
CA GLN A 9 -23.74 -16.49 -17.06
C GLN A 9 -22.45 -15.84 -16.55
N GLN A 10 -22.10 -14.67 -17.10
CA GLN A 10 -21.17 -13.78 -16.45
C GLN A 10 -21.87 -13.35 -15.16
N SER A 11 -21.56 -14.02 -14.05
CA SER A 11 -21.86 -13.45 -12.75
C SER A 11 -21.14 -12.10 -12.75
N GLY A 12 -21.87 -11.00 -12.58
CA GLY A 12 -21.26 -9.69 -12.41
C GLY A 12 -20.31 -9.78 -11.23
N GLY A 13 -19.03 -9.96 -11.50
CA GLY A 13 -18.03 -10.17 -10.45
C GLY A 13 -18.01 -8.91 -9.60
N SER A 14 -18.40 -9.02 -8.33
CA SER A 14 -18.02 -8.01 -7.36
C SER A 14 -16.50 -7.98 -7.34
N ARG A 15 -15.91 -7.02 -8.04
CA ARG A 15 -14.45 -6.82 -8.06
C ARG A 15 -14.07 -6.23 -6.72
N GLU A 16 -13.90 -7.09 -5.73
CA GLU A 16 -13.25 -6.71 -4.47
C GLU A 16 -11.81 -6.34 -4.81
N ASN A 17 -11.39 -5.14 -4.41
CA ASN A 17 -10.02 -4.68 -4.66
C ASN A 17 -9.14 -4.97 -3.44
N ILE A 18 -7.92 -5.44 -3.69
CA ILE A 18 -6.86 -5.54 -2.69
C ILE A 18 -5.73 -4.64 -3.16
N THR A 19 -5.34 -3.67 -2.34
CA THR A 19 -4.17 -2.84 -2.60
C THR A 19 -2.98 -3.39 -1.86
N VAL A 20 -1.84 -3.53 -2.54
CA VAL A 20 -0.56 -3.92 -1.93
C VAL A 20 0.46 -2.82 -2.17
N ILE A 21 1.05 -2.30 -1.09
CA ILE A 21 2.13 -1.33 -1.14
C ILE A 21 3.45 -2.06 -0.88
N ILE A 22 4.37 -1.99 -1.82
CA ILE A 22 5.70 -2.61 -1.75
C ILE A 22 6.76 -1.52 -1.76
N THR A 23 7.74 -1.63 -0.87
CA THR A 23 8.87 -0.70 -0.79
C THR A 23 10.17 -1.45 -1.03
N ILE A 24 10.89 -1.06 -2.07
CA ILE A 24 12.19 -1.62 -2.44
C ILE A 24 13.27 -0.57 -2.19
N CYS A 25 14.34 -0.98 -1.51
CA CYS A 25 15.50 -0.16 -1.22
C CYS A 25 16.51 -0.23 -2.37
N ALA A 26 17.32 0.83 -2.51
CA ALA A 26 18.35 0.91 -3.55
C ALA A 26 19.43 -0.18 -3.46
N ASP A 27 19.57 -0.85 -2.31
CA ASP A 27 20.48 -1.98 -2.11
C ASP A 27 19.85 -3.34 -2.42
N GLY A 28 18.66 -3.35 -3.04
CA GLY A 28 17.93 -4.55 -3.43
C GLY A 28 17.12 -5.20 -2.30
N THR A 29 17.21 -4.70 -1.06
CA THR A 29 16.34 -5.20 0.02
C THR A 29 14.92 -4.67 -0.11
N ALA A 30 13.92 -5.41 0.39
CA ALA A 30 12.53 -4.99 0.42
C ALA A 30 12.00 -4.94 1.85
N LEU A 31 11.07 -4.03 2.11
CA LEU A 31 10.33 -4.00 3.36
C LEU A 31 9.16 -4.99 3.32
N PRO A 32 8.67 -5.47 4.48
CA PRO A 32 7.38 -6.14 4.55
C PRO A 32 6.29 -5.34 3.83
N PRO A 33 5.43 -5.99 3.01
CA PRO A 33 4.42 -5.28 2.27
C PRO A 33 3.31 -4.76 3.20
N THR A 34 2.57 -3.76 2.73
CA THR A 34 1.31 -3.36 3.35
C THR A 34 0.15 -3.80 2.48
N VAL A 35 -0.79 -4.55 3.04
CA VAL A 35 -1.97 -5.08 2.35
C VAL A 35 -3.21 -4.38 2.89
N ILE A 36 -4.02 -3.84 1.98
CA ILE A 36 -5.26 -3.13 2.30
C ILE A 36 -6.41 -3.89 1.64
N PHE A 37 -7.27 -4.47 2.47
CA PHE A 37 -8.47 -5.16 2.02
C PHE A 37 -9.66 -4.20 1.90
N GLU A 38 -10.56 -4.49 0.98
CA GLU A 38 -11.88 -3.87 0.97
C GLU A 38 -12.71 -4.38 2.16
N GLY A 39 -13.21 -3.48 3.00
CA GLY A 39 -14.00 -3.87 4.16
C GLY A 39 -14.41 -2.71 5.06
N LYS A 40 -15.55 -2.88 5.74
CA LYS A 40 -16.05 -1.96 6.78
C LYS A 40 -15.35 -2.12 8.12
N GLY A 41 -14.60 -3.20 8.30
CA GLY A 41 -13.87 -3.52 9.52
C GLY A 41 -12.73 -4.48 9.23
N TYR A 42 -11.80 -4.55 10.18
CA TYR A 42 -10.69 -5.49 10.16
C TYR A 42 -11.18 -6.90 10.50
N GLN A 43 -10.83 -7.90 9.68
CA GLN A 43 -11.03 -9.30 10.04
C GLN A 43 -9.74 -9.87 10.64
N VAL A 44 -9.85 -10.44 11.84
CA VAL A 44 -8.70 -11.00 12.59
C VAL A 44 -7.99 -12.11 11.81
N SER A 45 -8.74 -12.86 11.00
CA SER A 45 -8.21 -13.90 10.10
C SER A 45 -7.26 -13.37 9.03
N TRP A 46 -7.24 -12.06 8.76
CA TRP A 46 -6.28 -11.48 7.80
C TRP A 46 -4.88 -11.32 8.39
N GLY A 47 -4.74 -11.26 9.72
CA GLY A 47 -3.46 -11.07 10.40
C GLY A 47 -2.81 -12.36 10.92
N LEU A 48 -3.57 -13.46 11.01
CA LEU A 48 -3.18 -14.70 11.70
C LEU A 48 -3.89 -15.92 11.08
N PRO A 49 -3.28 -17.13 11.07
CA PRO A 49 -1.99 -17.49 11.65
C PRO A 49 -0.80 -17.52 10.66
N ASP A 50 -1.03 -17.35 9.36
CA ASP A 50 0.01 -17.50 8.32
C ASP A 50 0.32 -16.15 7.64
N ASN A 51 1.28 -15.41 8.21
CA ASN A 51 1.79 -14.15 7.66
C ASN A 51 3.31 -14.26 7.43
N PRO A 52 3.76 -15.06 6.43
CA PRO A 52 5.17 -15.39 6.26
C PRO A 52 6.02 -14.18 5.86
N LEU A 53 5.40 -13.12 5.34
CA LEU A 53 6.07 -11.89 4.93
C LEU A 53 6.06 -10.81 6.02
N GLY A 54 5.44 -11.06 7.18
CA GLY A 54 5.27 -10.05 8.22
C GLY A 54 4.53 -8.79 7.73
N ALA A 55 3.61 -8.97 6.78
CA ALA A 55 2.89 -7.89 6.13
C ALA A 55 2.07 -7.07 7.14
N SER A 56 2.09 -5.76 6.99
CA SER A 56 1.12 -4.88 7.67
C SER A 56 -0.23 -5.04 7.00
N VAL A 57 -1.28 -5.31 7.77
CA VAL A 57 -2.62 -5.54 7.23
C VAL A 57 -3.57 -4.45 7.70
N GLY A 58 -4.25 -3.81 6.77
CA GLY A 58 -5.28 -2.81 7.01
C GLY A 58 -6.50 -3.02 6.13
N HIS A 59 -7.47 -2.12 6.26
CA HIS A 59 -8.66 -2.14 5.42
C HIS A 59 -9.14 -0.72 5.10
N SER A 60 -9.91 -0.60 4.02
CA SER A 60 -10.68 0.60 3.72
C SER A 60 -12.00 0.22 3.06
N LEU A 61 -12.98 1.12 3.06
CA LEU A 61 -14.31 0.85 2.50
C LEU A 61 -14.31 0.43 1.02
N ARG A 62 -13.23 0.75 0.28
CA ARG A 62 -13.10 0.45 -1.15
C ARG A 62 -11.81 -0.33 -1.49
N GLY A 63 -11.05 -0.75 -0.47
CA GLY A 63 -9.75 -1.42 -0.66
C GLY A 63 -8.62 -0.53 -1.16
N TRP A 64 -8.83 0.79 -1.31
CA TRP A 64 -7.79 1.75 -1.71
C TRP A 64 -7.09 2.40 -0.52
N THR A 65 -5.89 2.90 -0.75
CA THR A 65 -5.17 3.79 0.19
C THR A 65 -5.93 5.11 0.35
N ASN A 66 -5.96 5.65 1.57
CA ASN A 66 -6.46 6.99 1.87
C ASN A 66 -5.45 7.76 2.73
N GLY A 67 -5.78 8.99 3.12
CA GLY A 67 -4.88 9.85 3.90
C GLY A 67 -4.47 9.28 5.26
N GLU A 68 -5.40 8.64 5.97
CA GLU A 68 -5.15 8.04 7.29
C GLU A 68 -4.22 6.83 7.17
N ILE A 69 -4.51 5.95 6.21
CA ILE A 69 -3.66 4.80 5.88
C ILE A 69 -2.27 5.28 5.45
N GLY A 70 -2.18 6.35 4.67
CA GLY A 70 -0.90 6.97 4.30
C GLY A 70 -0.08 7.39 5.52
N VAL A 71 -0.70 8.03 6.52
CA VAL A 71 -0.01 8.43 7.77
C VAL A 71 0.44 7.22 8.59
N VAL A 72 -0.39 6.18 8.68
CA VAL A 72 0.02 4.92 9.35
C VAL A 72 1.18 4.27 8.63
N TRP A 73 1.11 4.22 7.30
CA TRP A 73 2.13 3.61 6.46
C TRP A 73 3.48 4.34 6.55
N ILE A 74 3.52 5.69 6.57
CA ILE A 74 4.80 6.42 6.68
C ILE A 74 5.47 6.26 8.05
N LYS A 75 4.67 6.08 9.11
CA LYS A 75 5.18 5.73 10.45
C LYS A 75 5.83 4.36 10.45
N GLU A 76 5.20 3.40 9.78
CA GLU A 76 5.74 2.05 9.64
C GLU A 76 7.00 2.03 8.76
N PHE A 77 7.00 2.77 7.65
CA PHE A 77 8.19 3.00 6.84
C PHE A 77 9.33 3.60 7.66
N ASP A 78 9.07 4.61 8.50
CA ASP A 78 10.09 5.16 9.40
C ASP A 78 10.64 4.06 10.33
N ARG A 79 9.75 3.35 11.04
CA ARG A 79 10.13 2.27 11.96
C ARG A 79 11.03 1.22 11.32
N LEU A 80 10.67 0.76 10.12
CA LEU A 80 11.38 -0.30 9.39
C LEU A 80 12.72 0.17 8.79
N THR A 81 12.85 1.45 8.46
CA THR A 81 14.05 1.97 7.77
C THR A 81 15.02 2.72 8.68
N LYS A 82 14.59 3.14 9.88
CA LYS A 82 15.35 4.02 10.77
C LYS A 82 16.71 3.45 11.16
N ALA A 83 16.76 2.17 11.52
CA ALA A 83 18.01 1.49 11.87
C ALA A 83 18.97 1.44 10.66
N LYS A 84 18.45 1.05 9.50
CA LYS A 84 19.21 0.97 8.23
C LYS A 84 19.76 2.33 7.78
N ALA A 85 18.99 3.39 8.00
CA ALA A 85 19.39 4.75 7.66
C ALA A 85 20.58 5.24 8.50
N ALA A 86 20.72 4.75 9.75
CA ALA A 86 21.79 5.13 10.67
C ALA A 86 21.92 6.66 10.81
N GLY A 87 20.78 7.36 10.97
CA GLY A 87 20.71 8.81 11.09
C GLY A 87 20.80 9.59 9.78
N ARG A 88 21.11 8.94 8.65
CA ARG A 88 21.14 9.59 7.33
C ARG A 88 19.72 9.91 6.84
N PRO A 89 19.55 10.95 6.01
CA PRO A 89 18.28 11.22 5.33
C PRO A 89 17.85 10.03 4.47
N ARG A 90 16.53 9.78 4.41
CA ARG A 90 15.94 8.77 3.52
C ARG A 90 15.18 9.45 2.40
N LEU A 91 15.44 9.01 1.17
CA LEU A 91 14.67 9.43 0.00
C LEU A 91 13.60 8.38 -0.26
N LEU A 92 12.35 8.83 -0.34
CA LEU A 92 11.19 8.01 -0.66
C LEU A 92 10.60 8.49 -1.99
N LEU A 93 10.58 7.61 -2.98
CA LEU A 93 10.01 7.87 -4.30
C LEU A 93 8.62 7.26 -4.38
N LEU A 94 7.61 8.07 -4.72
CA LEU A 94 6.20 7.68 -4.77
C LEU A 94 5.62 7.93 -6.15
N ASP A 95 4.61 7.14 -6.53
CA ASP A 95 3.77 7.54 -7.65
C ASP A 95 2.94 8.77 -7.28
N GLY A 96 2.48 9.52 -8.28
CA GLY A 96 1.75 10.77 -8.07
C GLY A 96 0.32 10.59 -7.53
N HIS A 97 -0.02 9.48 -6.88
CA HIS A 97 -1.38 9.24 -6.39
C HIS A 97 -1.72 10.12 -5.17
N ASN A 98 -2.94 10.68 -5.15
CA ASN A 98 -3.39 11.67 -4.16
C ASN A 98 -3.26 11.22 -2.69
N SER A 99 -3.25 9.91 -2.41
CA SER A 99 -3.04 9.39 -1.04
C SER A 99 -1.66 9.71 -0.46
N HIS A 100 -0.68 10.06 -1.30
CA HIS A 100 0.70 10.33 -0.90
C HIS A 100 0.97 11.78 -0.47
N TYR A 101 -0.04 12.66 -0.53
CA TYR A 101 0.15 14.12 -0.38
C TYR A 101 -0.65 14.74 0.77
N THR A 102 -1.14 13.94 1.71
CA THR A 102 -1.83 14.54 2.86
C THR A 102 -0.84 15.35 3.70
N GLN A 103 -1.31 16.45 4.27
CA GLN A 103 -0.49 17.32 5.12
C GLN A 103 0.16 16.52 6.25
N GLY A 104 -0.59 15.65 6.92
CA GLY A 104 -0.06 14.81 8.00
C GLY A 104 1.03 13.84 7.53
N PHE A 105 0.93 13.30 6.31
CA PHE A 105 1.97 12.44 5.74
C PHE A 105 3.27 13.23 5.53
N LEU A 106 3.18 14.39 4.87
CA LEU A 106 4.34 15.23 4.53
C LEU A 106 5.00 15.84 5.78
N GLU A 107 4.20 16.25 6.76
CA GLU A 107 4.70 16.76 8.05
C GLU A 107 5.44 15.69 8.84
N TYR A 108 4.91 14.47 8.88
CA TYR A 108 5.57 13.34 9.52
C TYR A 108 6.89 13.01 8.82
N ALA A 109 6.89 12.89 7.48
CA ALA A 109 8.09 12.62 6.70
C ALA A 109 9.18 13.68 6.97
N ARG A 110 8.81 14.98 6.90
CA ARG A 110 9.73 16.10 7.13
C ARG A 110 10.34 16.06 8.54
N SER A 111 9.53 15.82 9.57
CA SER A 111 10.00 15.77 10.96
C SER A 111 10.90 14.57 11.26
N HIS A 112 10.89 13.53 10.43
CA HIS A 112 11.67 12.29 10.60
C HIS A 112 12.82 12.15 9.59
N ASN A 113 13.25 13.25 8.94
CA ASN A 113 14.33 13.26 7.95
C ASN A 113 14.07 12.30 6.76
N ILE A 114 12.81 12.22 6.34
CA ILE A 114 12.37 11.49 5.15
C ILE A 114 11.95 12.52 4.11
N ARG A 115 12.57 12.45 2.92
CA ARG A 115 12.24 13.28 1.77
C ARG A 115 11.34 12.48 0.85
N ALA A 116 10.07 12.85 0.78
CA ALA A 116 9.14 12.27 -0.18
C ALA A 116 9.20 13.06 -1.50
N ILE A 117 9.51 12.38 -2.60
CA ILE A 117 9.47 12.93 -3.96
C ILE A 117 8.52 12.06 -4.77
N CYS A 118 7.68 12.71 -5.57
CA CYS A 118 6.75 12.00 -6.42
C CYS A 118 7.14 12.15 -7.88
N TYR A 119 6.94 11.09 -8.65
CA TYR A 119 7.18 11.14 -10.09
C TYR A 119 6.20 12.12 -10.76
N PRO A 120 6.63 12.83 -11.83
CA PRO A 120 5.72 13.61 -12.65
C PRO A 120 4.59 12.74 -13.20
N ALA A 121 3.39 13.31 -13.40
CA ALA A 121 2.28 12.56 -13.98
C ALA A 121 2.69 11.92 -15.33
N HIS A 122 2.18 10.70 -15.59
CA HIS A 122 2.39 9.94 -16.82
C HIS A 122 3.83 9.44 -17.10
N THR A 123 4.67 9.31 -16.06
CA THR A 123 6.06 8.80 -16.19
C THR A 123 6.22 7.35 -15.75
N THR A 124 5.21 6.50 -15.94
CA THR A 124 5.25 5.06 -15.56
C THR A 124 6.30 4.24 -16.34
N HIS A 125 6.93 4.83 -17.36
CA HIS A 125 7.89 4.19 -18.26
C HIS A 125 9.34 4.68 -18.10
N ILE A 126 9.61 5.56 -17.13
CA ILE A 126 10.95 6.11 -16.86
C ILE A 126 11.70 5.20 -15.87
#